data_AF-A0A147GP46-F1
#
_entry.id   AF-A0A147GP46-F1
#
_cell.length_a   1.000
_cell.length_b   1.000
_cell.length_c   1.000
_cell.angle_alpha   90.00
_cell.angle_beta   90.00
_cell.angle_gamma   90.00
#
_symmetry.space_group_name_H-M   'P 1'
#
loop_
_entity.id
_entity.type
_entity.pdbx_description
1 polymer ?
#
loop_
_entity_poly.entity_id
_entity_poly.type
_entity_poly.pdbx_seq_one_letter_code
_entity_poly.pdbx_strand_id
1 'polypeptide(L)'
;MSTPITAMAKEYAVLSAGGGGITVAGADMTPGMFSGIAWSDISFVDCVFGGDGNVALAAMSGCKFMNCRFTGPDHDFGVMTAVKFMDCSSQGRSVFCGRDGSSDVLFQNCSFNGGSAAPQSFRGIGCTGEVVFRNCTGSGEVLVGGTAMSLEGCRFSDMSFAIGRRAGRGAPLAATLVIDGCQGSGLWRMVEGRMKTSHIRNSRFGRIVNDGSECAA
;
A
#
# COMPACT_ATOMS: atom_id res chain seq x y z
N MET A 1 -15.02 13.05 -15.03
CA MET A 1 -13.94 13.15 -16.03
C MET A 1 -12.75 13.74 -15.32
N SER A 2 -11.60 13.06 -15.29
CA SER A 2 -10.40 13.57 -14.62
C SER A 2 -9.66 14.57 -15.51
N THR A 3 -8.95 15.52 -14.90
CA THR A 3 -8.12 16.52 -15.60
C THR A 3 -6.65 16.11 -15.51
N PRO A 4 -5.90 16.04 -16.62
CA PRO A 4 -4.47 15.78 -16.58
C PRO A 4 -3.75 16.72 -15.59
N ILE A 5 -2.92 16.17 -14.71
CA ILE A 5 -2.22 16.97 -13.70
C ILE A 5 -1.34 18.06 -14.34
N THR A 6 -0.78 17.80 -15.53
CA THR A 6 0.01 18.76 -16.31
C THR A 6 -0.81 19.96 -16.82
N ALA A 7 -2.13 19.86 -16.89
CA ALA A 7 -3.03 20.96 -17.21
C ALA A 7 -3.46 21.76 -15.97
N MET A 8 -3.19 21.25 -14.77
CA MET A 8 -3.48 21.89 -13.48
C MET A 8 -2.25 22.67 -13.01
N ALA A 9 -1.93 23.78 -13.68
CA ALA A 9 -0.64 24.47 -13.55
C ALA A 9 -0.23 24.80 -12.11
N LYS A 10 -1.19 25.18 -11.25
CA LYS A 10 -0.93 25.51 -9.85
C LYS A 10 -0.57 24.27 -9.05
N GLU A 11 -1.41 23.25 -9.11
CA GLU A 11 -1.24 21.98 -8.39
C GLU A 11 0.03 21.26 -8.86
N TYR A 12 0.27 21.21 -10.17
CA TYR A 12 1.47 20.63 -10.75
C TYR A 12 2.74 21.32 -10.26
N ALA A 13 2.75 22.66 -10.21
CA ALA A 13 3.90 23.42 -9.71
C ALA A 13 4.18 23.13 -8.23
N VAL A 14 3.13 23.07 -7.38
CA VAL A 14 3.28 22.74 -5.95
C VAL A 14 3.79 21.32 -5.77
N LEU A 15 3.21 20.35 -6.48
CA LEU A 15 3.62 18.94 -6.41
C LEU A 15 5.06 18.76 -6.87
N SER A 16 5.46 19.43 -7.96
CA SER A 16 6.83 19.35 -8.52
C SER A 16 7.88 19.98 -7.60
N ALA A 17 7.49 20.94 -6.77
CA ALA A 17 8.36 21.56 -5.77
C ALA A 17 8.45 20.78 -4.45
N GLY A 18 7.70 19.67 -4.30
CA GLY A 18 7.59 18.95 -3.03
C GLY A 18 6.82 19.72 -1.96
N GLY A 19 5.97 20.67 -2.38
CA GLY A 19 5.19 21.50 -1.48
C GLY A 19 4.03 20.76 -0.79
N GLY A 20 3.20 21.52 -0.11
CA GLY A 20 2.13 20.99 0.72
C GLY A 20 0.97 21.95 0.99
N GLY A 21 0.01 21.50 1.80
CA GLY A 21 -1.13 22.32 2.22
C GLY A 21 -2.16 22.57 1.11
N ILE A 22 -2.21 21.69 0.11
CA ILE A 22 -3.16 21.78 -1.01
C ILE A 22 -4.07 20.57 -1.06
N THR A 23 -5.22 20.77 -1.70
CA THR A 23 -6.08 19.69 -2.17
C THR A 23 -5.99 19.61 -3.69
N VAL A 24 -5.64 18.44 -4.20
CA VAL A 24 -5.66 18.10 -5.62
C VAL A 24 -6.90 17.25 -5.85
N ALA A 25 -7.86 17.76 -6.61
CA ALA A 25 -9.14 17.10 -6.83
C ALA A 25 -9.35 16.73 -8.30
N GLY A 26 -9.81 15.51 -8.58
CA GLY A 26 -10.17 15.05 -9.92
C GLY A 26 -9.00 14.99 -10.90
N ALA A 27 -7.76 14.89 -10.42
CA ALA A 27 -6.58 14.87 -11.28
C ALA A 27 -6.33 13.48 -11.88
N ASP A 28 -5.92 13.43 -13.14
CA ASP A 28 -5.24 12.29 -13.74
C ASP A 28 -3.73 12.51 -13.60
N MET A 29 -3.10 11.69 -12.77
CA MET A 29 -1.68 11.77 -12.42
C MET A 29 -0.78 11.07 -13.42
N THR A 30 -1.34 10.30 -14.35
CA THR A 30 -0.61 9.51 -15.35
C THR A 30 0.43 10.31 -16.16
N PRO A 31 0.15 11.53 -16.66
CA PRO A 31 1.13 12.29 -17.44
C PRO A 31 2.14 13.08 -16.58
N GLY A 32 1.98 13.11 -15.26
CA GLY A 32 2.93 13.79 -14.37
C GLY A 32 4.20 12.96 -14.15
N MET A 33 5.33 13.62 -13.87
CA MET A 33 6.58 12.95 -13.50
C MET A 33 7.12 13.56 -12.20
N PHE A 34 7.16 12.78 -11.14
CA PHE A 34 7.54 13.21 -9.80
C PHE A 34 8.61 12.28 -9.25
N SER A 35 9.87 12.73 -9.26
CA SER A 35 11.02 11.90 -8.88
C SER A 35 11.94 12.61 -7.89
N GLY A 36 12.31 11.92 -6.81
CA GLY A 36 13.25 12.42 -5.79
C GLY A 36 12.71 13.56 -4.92
N ILE A 37 11.43 13.91 -5.04
CA ILE A 37 10.78 14.97 -4.26
C ILE A 37 10.03 14.39 -3.07
N ALA A 38 9.82 15.19 -2.02
CA ALA A 38 9.02 14.82 -0.86
C ALA A 38 7.69 15.56 -0.90
N TRP A 39 6.58 14.87 -0.68
CA TRP A 39 5.26 15.51 -0.53
C TRP A 39 4.89 15.63 0.95
N SER A 40 4.32 16.77 1.34
CA SER A 40 3.83 16.97 2.70
C SER A 40 2.43 17.57 2.73
N ASP A 41 1.55 17.09 3.61
CA ASP A 41 0.23 17.69 3.87
C ASP A 41 -0.63 17.91 2.60
N ILE A 42 -0.58 16.96 1.67
CA ILE A 42 -1.37 16.99 0.42
C ILE A 42 -2.58 16.08 0.55
N SER A 43 -3.75 16.59 0.14
CA SER A 43 -4.97 15.78 0.01
C SER A 43 -5.28 15.54 -1.47
N PHE A 44 -5.27 14.29 -1.91
CA PHE A 44 -5.74 13.87 -3.22
C PHE A 44 -7.18 13.37 -3.09
N VAL A 45 -8.10 13.92 -3.88
CA VAL A 45 -9.54 13.60 -3.84
C VAL A 45 -9.99 13.23 -5.24
N ASP A 46 -10.62 12.06 -5.40
CA ASP A 46 -11.15 11.61 -6.70
C ASP A 46 -10.10 11.56 -7.82
N CYS A 47 -8.82 11.38 -7.45
CA CYS A 47 -7.71 11.34 -8.41
C CYS A 47 -7.49 9.94 -8.99
N VAL A 48 -6.95 9.90 -10.19
CA VAL A 48 -6.51 8.68 -10.87
C VAL A 48 -4.99 8.65 -10.91
N PHE A 49 -4.42 7.61 -10.29
CA PHE A 49 -3.00 7.28 -10.33
C PHE A 49 -2.81 6.10 -11.28
N GLY A 50 -2.49 6.42 -12.52
CA GLY A 50 -2.03 5.47 -13.52
C GLY A 50 -0.56 5.71 -13.87
N GLY A 51 -0.02 4.80 -14.69
CA GLY A 51 1.36 4.86 -15.17
C GLY A 51 2.34 4.09 -14.28
N ASP A 52 3.48 3.73 -14.86
CA ASP A 52 4.55 3.00 -14.19
C ASP A 52 5.77 3.91 -14.01
N GLY A 53 6.30 3.98 -12.79
CA GLY A 53 7.52 4.71 -12.45
C GLY A 53 7.42 6.24 -12.48
N ASN A 54 6.27 6.80 -12.84
CA ASN A 54 6.06 8.24 -12.93
C ASN A 54 5.94 8.93 -11.57
N VAL A 55 5.64 8.16 -10.50
CA VAL A 55 5.76 8.62 -9.12
C VAL A 55 6.84 7.80 -8.41
N ALA A 56 7.96 8.47 -8.13
CA ALA A 56 9.15 7.92 -7.47
C ALA A 56 9.68 8.92 -6.42
N LEU A 57 8.91 9.10 -5.35
CA LEU A 57 9.14 10.11 -4.33
C LEU A 57 10.30 9.74 -3.40
N ALA A 58 10.90 10.75 -2.79
CA ALA A 58 11.82 10.56 -1.67
C ALA A 58 11.05 10.23 -0.37
N ALA A 59 9.92 10.92 -0.12
CA ALA A 59 9.08 10.72 1.06
C ALA A 59 7.66 11.28 0.89
N MET A 60 6.74 10.86 1.76
CA MET A 60 5.44 11.47 1.98
C MET A 60 5.17 11.65 3.47
N SER A 61 4.64 12.80 3.87
CA SER A 61 4.25 13.06 5.27
C SER A 61 2.87 13.70 5.35
N GLY A 62 1.95 13.17 6.16
CA GLY A 62 0.64 13.77 6.37
C GLY A 62 -0.29 13.75 5.14
N CYS A 63 0.09 13.06 4.07
CA CYS A 63 -0.68 12.99 2.84
C CYS A 63 -1.94 12.12 2.99
N LYS A 64 -3.00 12.50 2.29
CA LYS A 64 -4.28 11.78 2.28
C LYS A 64 -4.71 11.50 0.85
N PHE A 65 -5.20 10.31 0.60
CA PHE A 65 -5.82 9.90 -0.65
C PHE A 65 -7.25 9.50 -0.33
N MET A 66 -8.22 10.14 -0.95
CA MET A 66 -9.65 9.94 -0.70
C MET A 66 -10.32 9.61 -2.03
N ASN A 67 -10.99 8.46 -2.08
CA ASN A 67 -11.69 7.98 -3.27
C ASN A 67 -10.79 7.98 -4.55
N CYS A 68 -9.50 7.73 -4.38
CA CYS A 68 -8.54 7.69 -5.48
C CYS A 68 -8.50 6.30 -6.12
N ARG A 69 -8.19 6.24 -7.41
CA ARG A 69 -8.03 4.98 -8.16
C ARG A 69 -6.59 4.78 -8.60
N PHE A 70 -6.03 3.62 -8.27
CA PHE A 70 -4.69 3.18 -8.67
C PHE A 70 -4.83 2.09 -9.73
N THR A 71 -4.34 2.31 -10.95
CA THR A 71 -4.54 1.37 -12.07
C THR A 71 -3.20 0.83 -12.56
N GLY A 72 -2.84 -0.35 -12.04
CA GLY A 72 -1.60 -1.07 -12.31
C GLY A 72 -0.30 -0.28 -12.10
N PRO A 73 -0.20 0.67 -11.14
CA PRO A 73 0.98 1.50 -11.05
C PRO A 73 2.19 0.73 -10.53
N ASP A 74 3.37 1.03 -11.05
CA ASP A 74 4.65 0.79 -10.37
C ASP A 74 5.16 2.10 -9.73
N HIS A 75 4.57 2.50 -8.61
CA HIS A 75 4.96 3.71 -7.86
C HIS A 75 5.85 3.37 -6.65
N ASP A 76 6.79 4.28 -6.38
CA ASP A 76 7.55 4.32 -5.14
C ASP A 76 7.21 5.64 -4.42
N PHE A 77 6.53 5.53 -3.29
CA PHE A 77 6.14 6.71 -2.51
C PHE A 77 7.20 7.14 -1.49
N GLY A 78 8.39 6.52 -1.50
CA GLY A 78 9.46 6.85 -0.57
C GLY A 78 9.09 6.47 0.87
N VAL A 79 9.69 7.12 1.85
CA VAL A 79 9.33 6.92 3.27
C VAL A 79 7.99 7.59 3.56
N MET A 80 7.03 6.84 4.12
CA MET A 80 5.69 7.35 4.42
C MET A 80 5.50 7.55 5.93
N THR A 81 5.07 8.75 6.33
CA THR A 81 4.72 9.06 7.73
C THR A 81 3.32 9.67 7.80
N ALA A 82 2.45 9.11 8.64
CA ALA A 82 1.07 9.61 8.83
C ALA A 82 0.28 9.73 7.51
N VAL A 83 0.41 8.72 6.63
CA VAL A 83 -0.23 8.70 5.31
C VAL A 83 -1.51 7.86 5.36
N LYS A 84 -2.59 8.39 4.77
CA LYS A 84 -3.90 7.72 4.79
C LYS A 84 -4.47 7.54 3.38
N PHE A 85 -4.94 6.34 3.09
CA PHE A 85 -5.72 5.99 1.91
C PHE A 85 -7.11 5.60 2.39
N MET A 86 -8.13 6.33 1.93
CA MET A 86 -9.52 6.19 2.38
C MET A 86 -10.42 5.99 1.18
N ASP A 87 -11.18 4.89 1.19
CA ASP A 87 -12.12 4.54 0.12
C ASP A 87 -11.45 4.45 -1.26
N CYS A 88 -10.15 4.16 -1.30
CA CYS A 88 -9.38 4.04 -2.54
C CYS A 88 -9.57 2.66 -3.18
N SER A 89 -9.35 2.58 -4.49
CA SER A 89 -9.36 1.32 -5.23
C SER A 89 -8.07 1.09 -5.99
N SER A 90 -7.60 -0.16 -6.04
CA SER A 90 -6.54 -0.59 -6.93
C SER A 90 -7.03 -1.67 -7.90
N GLN A 91 -6.53 -1.64 -9.13
CA GLN A 91 -6.80 -2.63 -10.16
C GLN A 91 -5.52 -3.01 -10.91
N GLY A 92 -5.37 -4.27 -11.29
CA GLY A 92 -4.16 -4.73 -11.98
C GLY A 92 -3.01 -4.97 -11.01
N ARG A 93 -1.76 -5.04 -11.50
CA ARG A 93 -0.58 -5.31 -10.65
C ARG A 93 -0.12 -4.02 -9.95
N SER A 94 -0.84 -3.62 -8.91
CA SER A 94 -0.56 -2.33 -8.26
C SER A 94 0.56 -2.46 -7.24
N VAL A 95 1.66 -1.76 -7.49
CA VAL A 95 2.76 -1.56 -6.55
C VAL A 95 2.78 -0.09 -6.16
N PHE A 96 2.47 0.21 -4.91
CA PHE A 96 2.65 1.54 -4.36
C PHE A 96 3.15 1.42 -2.92
N CYS A 97 4.39 0.97 -2.84
CA CYS A 97 5.03 0.60 -1.59
C CYS A 97 5.80 1.78 -1.00
N GLY A 98 5.65 2.00 0.31
CA GLY A 98 6.53 2.86 1.09
C GLY A 98 7.81 2.13 1.51
N ARG A 99 8.88 2.88 1.76
CA ARG A 99 10.22 2.37 2.10
C ARG A 99 10.41 2.14 3.61
N ASP A 100 11.59 1.64 3.97
CA ASP A 100 11.99 1.39 5.35
C ASP A 100 11.85 2.66 6.20
N GLY A 101 11.39 2.52 7.44
CA GLY A 101 11.14 3.66 8.34
C GLY A 101 9.76 4.29 8.19
N SER A 102 8.90 3.77 7.30
CA SER A 102 7.51 4.22 7.21
C SER A 102 6.73 3.91 8.50
N SER A 103 5.84 4.82 8.91
CA SER A 103 5.05 4.69 10.14
C SER A 103 3.69 5.39 10.00
N ASP A 104 2.70 4.95 10.78
CA ASP A 104 1.33 5.48 10.72
C ASP A 104 0.74 5.50 9.30
N VAL A 105 0.92 4.39 8.56
CA VAL A 105 0.32 4.20 7.23
C VAL A 105 -1.00 3.45 7.37
N LEU A 106 -2.09 4.06 6.91
CA LEU A 106 -3.44 3.50 7.01
C LEU A 106 -4.08 3.36 5.64
N PHE A 107 -4.60 2.17 5.37
CA PHE A 107 -5.58 1.90 4.32
C PHE A 107 -6.92 1.62 4.99
N GLN A 108 -7.95 2.43 4.70
CA GLN A 108 -9.27 2.29 5.28
C GLN A 108 -10.33 2.21 4.18
N ASN A 109 -11.19 1.19 4.27
CA ASN A 109 -12.27 0.93 3.31
C ASN A 109 -11.79 0.80 1.85
N CYS A 110 -10.53 0.42 1.65
CA CYS A 110 -9.97 0.31 0.31
C CYS A 110 -10.33 -1.03 -0.35
N SER A 111 -10.37 -1.08 -1.69
CA SER A 111 -10.55 -2.31 -2.45
C SER A 111 -9.33 -2.61 -3.33
N PHE A 112 -8.74 -3.80 -3.22
CA PHE A 112 -7.53 -4.18 -3.96
C PHE A 112 -7.79 -5.36 -4.89
N ASN A 113 -7.85 -5.14 -6.20
CA ASN A 113 -8.22 -6.19 -7.16
C ASN A 113 -7.07 -6.48 -8.14
N GLY A 114 -6.32 -7.53 -7.84
CA GLY A 114 -5.17 -7.99 -8.62
C GLY A 114 -5.60 -8.91 -9.75
N GLY A 115 -5.10 -8.64 -10.95
CA GLY A 115 -5.21 -9.55 -12.08
C GLY A 115 -4.15 -10.64 -11.98
N SER A 116 -4.58 -11.86 -11.65
CA SER A 116 -3.81 -13.11 -11.73
C SER A 116 -2.42 -13.12 -11.04
N ALA A 117 -2.38 -13.74 -9.85
CA ALA A 117 -1.21 -14.19 -9.09
C ALA A 117 -0.15 -13.14 -8.73
N ALA A 118 0.10 -13.01 -7.43
CA ALA A 118 1.22 -12.30 -6.83
C ALA A 118 2.53 -12.48 -7.64
N PRO A 119 3.14 -11.41 -8.17
CA PRO A 119 4.43 -11.50 -8.84
C PRO A 119 5.51 -12.02 -7.89
N GLN A 120 6.43 -12.84 -8.42
CA GLN A 120 7.58 -13.43 -7.72
C GLN A 120 8.49 -12.41 -7.00
N SER A 121 8.36 -11.11 -7.28
CA SER A 121 9.20 -10.07 -6.69
C SER A 121 8.68 -9.49 -5.36
N PHE A 122 7.50 -9.89 -4.89
CA PHE A 122 6.91 -9.46 -3.60
C PHE A 122 6.92 -7.94 -3.38
N ARG A 123 6.72 -7.18 -4.47
CA ARG A 123 6.35 -5.76 -4.44
C ARG A 123 4.83 -5.71 -4.51
N GLY A 124 4.22 -4.88 -3.67
CA GLY A 124 2.76 -4.83 -3.54
C GLY A 124 2.29 -3.57 -2.82
N ILE A 125 1.15 -3.68 -2.17
CA ILE A 125 0.44 -2.57 -1.56
C ILE A 125 0.81 -2.50 -0.07
N GLY A 126 1.29 -1.35 0.40
CA GLY A 126 1.66 -1.15 1.80
C GLY A 126 2.98 -0.41 1.98
N CYS A 127 3.79 -0.81 2.95
CA CYS A 127 5.13 -0.26 3.14
C CYS A 127 6.05 -1.24 3.87
N THR A 128 7.38 -1.02 3.77
CA THR A 128 8.36 -1.78 4.55
C THR A 128 8.60 -1.19 5.96
N GLY A 129 7.57 -0.57 6.54
CA GLY A 129 7.47 -0.13 7.92
C GLY A 129 6.21 -0.65 8.60
N GLU A 130 5.48 0.22 9.27
CA GLU A 130 4.21 -0.10 9.96
C GLU A 130 3.00 0.25 9.10
N VAL A 131 2.09 -0.71 8.90
CA VAL A 131 0.88 -0.51 8.10
C VAL A 131 -0.37 -1.13 8.73
N VAL A 132 -1.48 -0.44 8.61
CA VAL A 132 -2.82 -0.91 9.00
C VAL A 132 -3.73 -0.95 7.78
N PHE A 133 -4.41 -2.07 7.59
CA PHE A 133 -5.52 -2.23 6.64
C PHE A 133 -6.80 -2.44 7.44
N ARG A 134 -7.77 -1.53 7.30
CA ARG A 134 -9.02 -1.54 8.05
C ARG A 134 -10.22 -1.57 7.11
N ASN A 135 -11.11 -2.54 7.31
CA ASN A 135 -12.33 -2.72 6.53
C ASN A 135 -12.08 -2.82 5.02
N CYS A 136 -10.91 -3.31 4.62
CA CYS A 136 -10.53 -3.41 3.21
C CYS A 136 -11.11 -4.67 2.57
N THR A 137 -11.29 -4.62 1.25
CA THR A 137 -11.66 -5.77 0.43
C THR A 137 -10.66 -6.00 -0.68
N GLY A 138 -10.69 -7.16 -1.33
CA GLY A 138 -9.76 -7.42 -2.43
C GLY A 138 -9.52 -8.89 -2.75
N SER A 139 -8.81 -9.12 -3.85
CA SER A 139 -8.44 -10.45 -4.29
C SER A 139 -7.17 -10.47 -5.12
N GLY A 140 -6.37 -11.54 -4.97
CA GLY A 140 -5.26 -11.83 -5.88
C GLY A 140 -4.05 -10.88 -5.81
N GLU A 141 -3.99 -10.01 -4.80
CA GLU A 141 -2.95 -9.01 -4.60
C GLU A 141 -1.90 -9.42 -3.56
N VAL A 142 -0.82 -8.65 -3.48
CA VAL A 142 0.19 -8.72 -2.42
C VAL A 142 0.07 -7.52 -1.48
N LEU A 143 -0.17 -7.77 -0.19
CA LEU A 143 -0.01 -6.75 0.85
C LEU A 143 1.38 -6.85 1.48
N VAL A 144 1.99 -5.71 1.77
CA VAL A 144 3.37 -5.61 2.26
C VAL A 144 3.42 -4.85 3.59
N GLY A 145 4.10 -5.43 4.58
CA GLY A 145 4.41 -4.82 5.87
C GLY A 145 5.87 -5.13 6.27
N GLY A 146 6.61 -4.14 6.74
CA GLY A 146 8.00 -4.34 7.16
C GLY A 146 8.12 -4.76 8.61
N THR A 147 7.85 -3.83 9.52
CA THR A 147 7.95 -4.03 10.98
C THR A 147 6.63 -4.49 11.59
N ALA A 148 5.50 -4.02 11.07
CA ALA A 148 4.18 -4.40 11.55
C ALA A 148 3.14 -4.36 10.44
N MET A 149 2.24 -5.34 10.44
CA MET A 149 1.04 -5.34 9.61
C MET A 149 -0.16 -5.66 10.50
N SER A 150 -1.18 -4.81 10.46
CA SER A 150 -2.48 -5.08 11.09
C SER A 150 -3.57 -5.15 10.03
N LEU A 151 -4.38 -6.21 10.08
CA LEU A 151 -5.57 -6.40 9.26
C LEU A 151 -6.79 -6.40 10.18
N GLU A 152 -7.69 -5.44 10.01
CA GLU A 152 -8.85 -5.21 10.89
C GLU A 152 -10.13 -5.24 10.07
N GLY A 153 -11.01 -6.22 10.28
CA GLY A 153 -12.32 -6.26 9.62
C GLY A 153 -12.27 -6.46 8.09
N CYS A 154 -11.16 -6.95 7.55
CA CYS A 154 -10.95 -7.08 6.11
C CYS A 154 -11.64 -8.33 5.52
N ARG A 155 -11.99 -8.28 4.24
CA ARG A 155 -12.52 -9.41 3.47
C ARG A 155 -11.69 -9.63 2.21
N PHE A 156 -10.85 -10.67 2.18
CA PHE A 156 -10.03 -10.93 1.00
C PHE A 156 -10.19 -12.34 0.40
N SER A 157 -9.86 -12.51 -0.88
CA SER A 157 -9.74 -13.84 -1.51
C SER A 157 -8.38 -14.02 -2.13
N ASP A 158 -7.72 -15.16 -1.88
CA ASP A 158 -6.50 -15.54 -2.60
C ASP A 158 -5.37 -14.49 -2.52
N MET A 159 -5.20 -13.86 -1.36
CA MET A 159 -4.18 -12.83 -1.13
C MET A 159 -2.85 -13.43 -0.71
N SER A 160 -1.77 -12.71 -1.00
CA SER A 160 -0.45 -12.95 -0.42
C SER A 160 -0.06 -11.80 0.52
N PHE A 161 0.60 -12.13 1.62
CA PHE A 161 1.10 -11.19 2.62
C PHE A 161 2.60 -11.36 2.73
N ALA A 162 3.34 -10.30 2.45
CA ALA A 162 4.79 -10.24 2.64
C ALA A 162 5.07 -9.40 3.89
N ILE A 163 5.68 -10.02 4.91
CA ILE A 163 5.88 -9.43 6.24
C ILE A 163 7.34 -9.54 6.64
N GLY A 164 7.93 -8.55 7.34
CA GLY A 164 9.33 -8.65 7.79
C GLY A 164 10.36 -8.32 6.74
N ARG A 165 9.94 -7.70 5.62
CA ARG A 165 10.81 -7.37 4.49
C ARG A 165 11.33 -5.94 4.59
N ARG A 166 12.58 -5.75 4.15
CA ARG A 166 13.21 -4.44 3.93
C ARG A 166 13.24 -4.12 2.45
N ALA A 167 13.11 -2.85 2.10
CA ALA A 167 13.25 -2.38 0.72
C ALA A 167 14.71 -2.46 0.24
N GLY A 168 15.68 -2.27 1.15
CA GLY A 168 17.12 -2.36 0.87
C GLY A 168 17.77 -3.67 1.33
N ARG A 169 19.07 -3.84 1.04
CA ARG A 169 19.87 -4.94 1.60
C ARG A 169 20.05 -4.73 3.11
N GLY A 170 19.79 -5.75 3.91
CA GLY A 170 20.00 -5.70 5.36
C GLY A 170 19.40 -6.89 6.08
N ALA A 171 19.68 -7.00 7.37
CA ALA A 171 19.05 -8.02 8.22
C ALA A 171 17.52 -7.83 8.19
N PRO A 172 16.73 -8.90 7.98
CA PRO A 172 15.26 -8.84 8.03
C PRO A 172 14.75 -8.31 9.37
N LEU A 173 13.59 -7.67 9.36
CA LEU A 173 13.02 -7.01 10.53
C LEU A 173 12.26 -8.01 11.39
N ALA A 174 12.33 -7.83 12.71
CA ALA A 174 11.41 -8.50 13.63
C ALA A 174 10.01 -7.95 13.38
N ALA A 175 9.14 -8.77 12.80
CA ALA A 175 7.82 -8.30 12.37
C ALA A 175 6.68 -8.90 13.19
N THR A 176 5.66 -8.06 13.41
CA THR A 176 4.40 -8.44 14.06
C THR A 176 3.26 -8.44 13.05
N LEU A 177 2.48 -9.51 13.05
CA LEU A 177 1.22 -9.60 12.30
C LEU A 177 0.04 -9.66 13.28
N VAL A 178 -0.92 -8.77 13.09
CA VAL A 178 -2.22 -8.83 13.78
C VAL A 178 -3.32 -8.97 12.74
N ILE A 179 -4.21 -9.94 12.94
CA ILE A 179 -5.40 -10.13 12.13
C ILE A 179 -6.59 -10.25 13.06
N ASP A 180 -7.55 -9.32 12.96
CA ASP A 180 -8.74 -9.29 13.80
C ASP A 180 -10.01 -9.03 12.99
N GLY A 181 -11.04 -9.84 13.23
CA GLY A 181 -12.35 -9.68 12.56
C GLY A 181 -12.34 -9.93 11.05
N CYS A 182 -11.33 -10.61 10.50
CA CYS A 182 -11.15 -10.77 9.06
C CYS A 182 -11.82 -12.03 8.50
N GLN A 183 -12.19 -11.98 7.22
CA GLN A 183 -12.76 -13.10 6.48
C GLN A 183 -11.97 -13.35 5.21
N GLY A 184 -11.74 -14.63 4.91
CA GLY A 184 -10.99 -15.02 3.73
C GLY A 184 -11.45 -16.30 3.07
N SER A 185 -11.52 -16.27 1.74
CA SER A 185 -11.66 -17.46 0.89
C SER A 185 -10.34 -17.81 0.19
N GLY A 186 -10.27 -19.05 -0.29
CA GLY A 186 -9.14 -19.50 -1.10
C GLY A 186 -7.83 -19.63 -0.32
N LEU A 187 -6.70 -19.42 -1.01
CA LEU A 187 -5.36 -19.57 -0.45
C LEU A 187 -4.80 -18.23 0.05
N TRP A 188 -4.64 -18.11 1.35
CA TRP A 188 -3.95 -16.98 1.99
C TRP A 188 -2.51 -17.37 2.25
N ARG A 189 -1.59 -16.73 1.53
CA ARG A 189 -0.16 -17.07 1.59
C ARG A 189 0.58 -16.05 2.42
N MET A 190 1.24 -16.50 3.49
CA MET A 190 2.28 -15.73 4.16
C MET A 190 3.60 -16.06 3.47
N VAL A 191 4.14 -15.08 2.76
CA VAL A 191 5.39 -15.21 2.01
C VAL A 191 6.54 -14.77 2.89
N GLU A 192 7.59 -15.60 2.97
CA GLU A 192 8.92 -15.33 3.53
C GLU A 192 9.01 -14.07 4.40
N GLY A 193 8.89 -14.29 5.70
CA GLY A 193 9.02 -13.23 6.69
C GLY A 193 9.57 -13.77 7.99
N ARG A 194 10.53 -13.07 8.58
CA ARG A 194 10.97 -13.32 9.97
C ARG A 194 9.95 -12.79 10.98
N MET A 195 8.68 -13.10 10.73
CA MET A 195 7.56 -12.81 11.61
C MET A 195 7.86 -13.47 12.95
N LYS A 196 8.05 -12.65 13.98
CA LYS A 196 8.30 -13.17 15.33
C LYS A 196 7.00 -13.48 16.04
N THR A 197 5.95 -12.73 15.71
CA THR A 197 4.66 -12.78 16.42
C THR A 197 3.53 -12.71 15.41
N SER A 198 2.55 -13.60 15.59
CA SER A 198 1.29 -13.55 14.88
C SER A 198 0.13 -13.67 15.86
N HIS A 199 -0.86 -12.81 15.70
CA HIS A 199 -2.09 -12.83 16.49
C HIS A 199 -3.27 -12.82 15.54
N ILE A 200 -3.99 -13.95 15.46
CA ILE A 200 -5.19 -14.09 14.65
C ILE A 200 -6.37 -14.28 15.59
N ARG A 201 -7.35 -13.38 15.53
CA ARG A 201 -8.51 -13.32 16.42
C ARG A 201 -9.77 -13.07 15.62
N ASN A 202 -10.90 -13.62 16.08
CA ASN A 202 -12.24 -13.36 15.51
C ASN A 202 -12.31 -13.49 13.96
N SER A 203 -11.47 -14.35 13.37
CA SER A 203 -11.26 -14.39 11.93
C SER A 203 -11.55 -15.78 11.35
N ARG A 204 -11.90 -15.84 10.06
CA ARG A 204 -12.24 -17.08 9.35
C ARG A 204 -11.56 -17.13 7.99
N PHE A 205 -10.87 -18.22 7.67
CA PHE A 205 -10.13 -18.39 6.42
C PHE A 205 -10.38 -19.76 5.80
N GLY A 206 -10.36 -19.82 4.46
CA GLY A 206 -10.39 -21.09 3.72
C GLY A 206 -9.12 -21.92 3.97
N ARG A 207 -7.96 -21.41 3.56
CA ARG A 207 -6.65 -22.02 3.85
C ARG A 207 -5.59 -20.95 4.06
N ILE A 208 -4.83 -21.04 5.15
CA ILE A 208 -3.61 -20.25 5.34
C ILE A 208 -2.41 -21.17 5.11
N VAL A 209 -1.44 -20.72 4.33
CA VAL A 209 -0.15 -21.39 4.15
C VAL A 209 0.96 -20.41 4.46
N ASN A 210 1.96 -20.88 5.21
CA ASN A 210 3.21 -20.18 5.42
C ASN A 210 4.29 -20.88 4.58
N ASP A 211 4.80 -20.20 3.56
CA ASP A 211 5.76 -20.77 2.62
C ASP A 211 7.19 -20.85 3.20
N GLY A 212 7.41 -20.52 4.48
CA GLY A 212 8.74 -20.36 5.09
C GLY A 212 9.14 -21.24 6.30
N SER A 213 8.23 -21.91 7.02
CA SER A 213 8.46 -22.62 8.33
C SER A 213 9.10 -21.74 9.45
N GLU A 214 8.96 -21.93 10.76
CA GLU A 214 8.06 -22.66 11.67
C GLU A 214 7.30 -21.61 12.50
N CYS A 215 5.98 -21.72 12.69
CA CYS A 215 5.36 -21.05 13.83
C CYS A 215 5.61 -21.95 15.03
N ALA A 216 6.48 -21.54 15.96
CA ALA A 216 6.50 -22.15 17.28
C ALA A 216 5.14 -21.89 17.93
N ALA A 217 4.48 -22.99 18.32
CA ALA A 217 3.24 -22.98 19.10
C ALA A 217 3.47 -22.46 20.53
#